data_AF-A0A2I2KZJ0-F1
#
_entry.id   AF-A0A2I2KZJ0-F1
#
_cell.length_a   1.000
_cell.length_b   1.000
_cell.length_c   1.000
_cell.angle_alpha   90.00
_cell.angle_beta   90.00
_cell.angle_gamma   90.00
#
_symmetry.space_group_name_H-M   'P 1'
#
loop_
_entity.id
_entity.type
_entity.pdbx_description
1 polymer ?
#
loop_
_entity_poly.entity_id
_entity_poly.type
_entity_poly.pdbx_seq_one_letter_code
_entity_poly.pdbx_strand_id
1 'polypeptide(L)'
;MTGVVAREESARGPGPATGVVRAPDATVTELGDTELGDTAPAVASHPLDNPALGSLLGAHAHLAVRRGRVLRYPSDVAPFVALPDDPDSDTWRDVADLLSPGAILPLVDVGNAGPPGWEVLGSAGGVQLVDADLIAAPDGEAVRLGPDDVEDILALIERTRPGPFQARTIELGTYLGIRRGGRLVAMAGERLHPPGWTEISAVCTDPAVRGQGLATRLVRAVAAGIRERGETPFLHTAADNTGAIRLYEHLGFRLRRQVRFTLARVPGTPADGPLPSKPFADAHDAGAPHSAVVPPVPAPAPRDGSDPTPRDGFAADAGPRGGPGARG
;
A
#
# COMPACT_ATOMS: atom_id res chain seq x y z
N MET A 1 -66.88 -2.58 27.28
CA MET A 1 -66.21 -1.27 27.20
C MET A 1 -65.17 -1.39 26.09
N THR A 2 -65.45 -1.10 24.81
CA THR A 2 -66.38 -0.11 24.20
C THR A 2 -65.89 1.33 24.43
N GLY A 3 -65.74 2.24 23.44
CA GLY A 3 -65.84 2.21 21.96
C GLY A 3 -64.67 3.03 21.32
N VAL A 4 -64.61 3.53 20.07
CA VAL A 4 -65.63 4.04 19.10
C VAL A 4 -66.48 5.15 19.74
N VAL A 5 -66.64 6.41 19.26
CA VAL A 5 -66.44 7.21 18.00
C VAL A 5 -65.83 8.59 18.39
N ALA A 6 -65.18 9.47 17.61
CA ALA A 6 -65.36 10.07 16.25
C ALA A 6 -66.28 11.34 16.15
N ARG A 7 -65.78 12.36 15.41
CA ARG A 7 -66.47 13.46 14.66
C ARG A 7 -66.78 14.87 15.26
N GLU A 8 -67.03 15.77 14.29
CA GLU A 8 -67.54 17.16 14.26
C GLU A 8 -66.64 18.33 14.74
N GLU A 9 -66.50 19.53 14.13
CA GLU A 9 -66.75 20.16 12.78
C GLU A 9 -67.38 21.59 12.89
N SER A 10 -67.22 22.44 11.86
CA SER A 10 -67.78 23.82 11.65
C SER A 10 -67.17 24.99 12.47
N ALA A 11 -67.01 26.23 11.96
CA ALA A 11 -67.20 26.88 10.63
C ALA A 11 -66.42 28.27 10.62
N ARG A 12 -66.58 29.31 9.76
CA ARG A 12 -67.59 29.65 8.72
C ARG A 12 -67.16 30.65 7.58
N GLY A 13 -66.08 31.45 7.66
CA GLY A 13 -65.64 32.40 6.59
C GLY A 13 -65.40 33.87 7.08
N PRO A 14 -65.41 34.92 6.22
CA PRO A 14 -65.64 34.94 4.75
C PRO A 14 -64.82 35.95 3.86
N GLY A 15 -64.44 35.53 2.63
CA GLY A 15 -64.30 36.37 1.40
C GLY A 15 -63.21 37.47 1.30
N PRO A 16 -63.09 38.20 0.16
CA PRO A 16 -63.83 38.10 -1.12
C PRO A 16 -62.93 37.79 -2.36
N ALA A 17 -63.53 37.72 -3.56
CA ALA A 17 -62.96 37.18 -4.81
C ALA A 17 -62.49 38.23 -5.85
N THR A 18 -61.80 37.80 -6.93
CA THR A 18 -62.12 38.14 -8.34
C THR A 18 -61.22 37.42 -9.37
N GLY A 19 -61.72 37.19 -10.60
CA GLY A 19 -60.92 36.89 -11.81
C GLY A 19 -61.01 35.47 -12.39
N VAL A 20 -61.54 35.33 -13.63
CA VAL A 20 -61.59 34.06 -14.40
C VAL A 20 -61.41 34.33 -15.90
N VAL A 21 -60.42 33.68 -16.56
CA VAL A 21 -60.39 33.52 -18.04
C VAL A 21 -59.79 32.15 -18.45
N ARG A 22 -60.68 31.27 -18.91
CA ARG A 22 -60.59 30.23 -19.97
C ARG A 22 -59.23 29.72 -20.51
N ALA A 23 -59.12 28.39 -20.65
CA ALA A 23 -58.12 27.65 -21.45
C ALA A 23 -58.52 27.49 -22.94
N PRO A 24 -57.65 26.85 -23.78
CA PRO A 24 -58.02 25.53 -24.31
C PRO A 24 -56.89 24.47 -24.30
N ASP A 25 -57.22 23.26 -24.75
CA ASP A 25 -56.52 21.98 -24.54
C ASP A 25 -55.11 21.79 -25.14
N ALA A 26 -54.32 20.93 -24.48
CA ALA A 26 -53.36 20.03 -25.11
C ALA A 26 -53.17 18.74 -24.27
N THR A 27 -53.91 17.67 -24.64
CA THR A 27 -53.64 16.22 -24.41
C THR A 27 -52.81 15.75 -23.20
N VAL A 28 -53.44 14.98 -22.32
CA VAL A 28 -52.78 14.13 -21.31
C VAL A 28 -51.88 13.07 -21.96
N THR A 29 -50.67 12.89 -21.43
CA THR A 29 -49.90 11.63 -21.57
C THR A 29 -48.99 11.48 -20.34
N GLU A 30 -49.55 10.94 -19.25
CA GLU A 30 -48.74 10.54 -18.09
C GLU A 30 -48.03 9.22 -18.41
N LEU A 31 -46.72 9.30 -18.63
CA LEU A 31 -45.83 8.14 -18.59
C LEU A 31 -45.44 7.93 -17.13
N GLY A 32 -45.58 6.69 -16.65
CA GLY A 32 -45.64 6.39 -15.22
C GLY A 32 -44.34 6.62 -14.44
N ASP A 33 -44.51 6.77 -13.13
CA ASP A 33 -43.43 6.93 -12.15
C ASP A 33 -42.35 5.85 -12.33
N THR A 34 -41.15 6.29 -12.74
CA THR A 34 -39.95 5.47 -12.72
C THR A 34 -39.04 6.04 -11.65
N GLU A 35 -38.94 5.35 -10.51
CA GLU A 35 -38.00 5.74 -9.45
C GLU A 35 -36.57 5.72 -10.02
N LEU A 36 -35.99 6.91 -10.18
CA LEU A 36 -34.55 7.07 -10.37
C LEU A 36 -33.85 6.76 -9.04
N GLY A 37 -33.76 5.46 -8.73
CA GLY A 37 -32.95 4.96 -7.63
C GLY A 37 -31.49 5.36 -7.86
N ASP A 38 -31.00 6.31 -7.07
CA ASP A 38 -29.63 6.81 -7.11
C ASP A 38 -28.65 5.78 -6.52
N THR A 39 -28.50 4.66 -7.23
CA THR A 39 -27.36 3.77 -7.06
C THR A 39 -26.13 4.47 -7.66
N ALA A 40 -25.55 5.37 -6.87
CA ALA A 40 -24.22 5.90 -7.13
C ALA A 40 -23.28 4.74 -7.53
N PRO A 41 -22.51 4.87 -8.62
CA PRO A 41 -21.76 3.75 -9.17
C PRO A 41 -20.79 3.21 -8.11
N ALA A 42 -20.85 1.91 -7.84
CA ALA A 42 -19.96 1.25 -6.91
C ALA A 42 -18.51 1.56 -7.31
N VAL A 43 -17.81 2.33 -6.48
CA VAL A 43 -16.47 2.82 -6.77
C VAL A 43 -15.55 1.61 -6.89
N ALA A 44 -15.05 1.35 -8.11
CA ALA A 44 -14.21 0.19 -8.37
C ALA A 44 -13.00 0.20 -7.43
N SER A 45 -12.79 -0.89 -6.70
CA SER A 45 -11.67 -1.00 -5.76
C SER A 45 -10.34 -0.85 -6.51
N HIS A 46 -9.42 -0.08 -5.95
CA HIS A 46 -8.15 0.22 -6.62
C HIS A 46 -7.31 -1.07 -6.70
N PRO A 47 -6.51 -1.31 -7.76
CA PRO A 47 -5.72 -2.55 -7.89
C PRO A 47 -4.79 -2.85 -6.71
N LEU A 48 -4.41 -1.82 -5.94
CA LEU A 48 -3.60 -1.93 -4.72
C LEU A 48 -4.39 -2.14 -3.41
N ASP A 49 -5.72 -2.15 -3.43
CA ASP A 49 -6.51 -2.50 -2.24
C ASP A 49 -6.61 -4.02 -2.07
N ASN A 50 -6.58 -4.77 -3.17
CA ASN A 50 -6.46 -6.23 -3.16
C ASN A 50 -5.36 -6.73 -4.13
N PRO A 51 -4.07 -6.39 -3.88
CA PRO A 51 -2.99 -6.60 -4.84
C PRO A 51 -2.67 -8.09 -5.06
N ALA A 52 -2.93 -8.94 -4.05
CA ALA A 52 -2.77 -10.39 -4.19
C ALA A 52 -3.81 -10.99 -5.16
N LEU A 53 -5.08 -10.56 -5.07
CA LEU A 53 -6.13 -10.98 -6.00
C LEU A 53 -5.84 -10.50 -7.42
N GLY A 54 -5.48 -9.22 -7.58
CA GLY A 54 -5.10 -8.66 -8.87
C GLY A 54 -3.90 -9.37 -9.52
N SER A 55 -2.91 -9.79 -8.72
CA SER A 55 -1.77 -10.57 -9.20
C SER A 55 -2.19 -11.96 -9.70
N LEU A 56 -2.94 -12.70 -8.88
CA LEU A 56 -3.33 -14.09 -9.14
C LEU A 56 -4.46 -14.23 -10.18
N LEU A 57 -5.15 -13.14 -10.53
CA LEU A 57 -6.04 -13.06 -11.70
C LEU A 57 -5.32 -12.54 -12.96
N GLY A 58 -4.16 -11.90 -12.80
CA GLY A 58 -3.37 -11.27 -13.86
C GLY A 58 -2.07 -12.00 -14.15
N ALA A 59 -0.93 -11.31 -14.02
CA ALA A 59 0.39 -11.83 -14.39
C ALA A 59 0.73 -13.17 -13.71
N HIS A 60 0.30 -13.38 -12.47
CA HIS A 60 0.56 -14.58 -11.69
C HIS A 60 -0.56 -15.63 -11.78
N ALA A 61 -1.47 -15.53 -12.76
CA ALA A 61 -2.49 -16.56 -13.01
C ALA A 61 -1.88 -17.96 -13.28
N HIS A 62 -0.66 -18.02 -13.83
CA HIS A 62 0.09 -19.25 -14.03
C HIS A 62 0.61 -19.90 -12.73
N LEU A 63 0.60 -19.14 -11.62
CA LEU A 63 0.94 -19.60 -10.27
C LEU A 63 -0.32 -19.78 -9.40
N ALA A 64 -1.54 -19.59 -9.93
CA ALA A 64 -2.73 -19.50 -9.10
C ALA A 64 -3.35 -20.88 -8.76
N VAL A 65 -3.29 -21.26 -7.48
CA VAL A 65 -4.08 -22.37 -6.94
C VAL A 65 -5.46 -21.83 -6.52
N ARG A 66 -6.53 -22.30 -7.16
CA ARG A 66 -7.90 -21.81 -6.96
C ARG A 66 -8.77 -22.81 -6.19
N ARG A 67 -9.62 -22.30 -5.30
CA ARG A 67 -10.84 -22.99 -4.86
C ARG A 67 -11.99 -21.97 -4.78
N GLY A 68 -13.04 -22.18 -5.57
CA GLY A 68 -14.16 -21.23 -5.71
C GLY A 68 -13.70 -19.78 -5.98
N ARG A 69 -14.02 -18.87 -5.05
CA ARG A 69 -13.61 -17.45 -5.08
C ARG A 69 -12.20 -17.20 -4.50
N VAL A 70 -11.60 -18.17 -3.81
CA VAL A 70 -10.29 -18.07 -3.17
C VAL A 70 -9.16 -18.41 -4.15
N LEU A 71 -8.09 -17.63 -4.12
CA LEU A 71 -6.83 -17.92 -4.80
C LEU A 71 -5.68 -17.95 -3.78
N ARG A 72 -4.63 -18.73 -4.05
CA ARG A 72 -3.34 -18.61 -3.36
C ARG A 72 -2.19 -18.98 -4.28
N TYR A 73 -0.98 -18.60 -3.86
CA TYR A 73 0.25 -19.16 -4.40
C TYR A 73 0.50 -20.59 -3.84
N PRO A 74 1.35 -21.39 -4.50
CA PRO A 74 2.02 -22.53 -3.90
C PRO A 74 2.83 -22.11 -2.66
N SER A 75 2.87 -22.95 -1.62
CA SER A 75 3.53 -22.64 -0.35
C SER A 75 5.05 -22.51 -0.44
N ASP A 76 5.64 -23.09 -1.47
CA ASP A 76 7.04 -22.98 -1.91
C ASP A 76 7.32 -21.74 -2.77
N VAL A 77 6.28 -20.99 -3.17
CA VAL A 77 6.37 -19.73 -3.93
C VAL A 77 6.10 -18.51 -3.04
N ALA A 78 4.94 -18.45 -2.38
CA ALA A 78 4.58 -17.35 -1.48
C ALA A 78 3.49 -17.74 -0.47
N PRO A 79 3.43 -17.10 0.72
CA PRO A 79 2.43 -17.41 1.72
C PRO A 79 1.06 -16.75 1.47
N PHE A 80 0.92 -15.90 0.44
CA PHE A 80 -0.27 -15.06 0.27
C PHE A 80 -1.49 -15.83 -0.23
N VAL A 81 -2.62 -15.52 0.39
CA VAL A 81 -3.97 -15.95 0.00
C VAL A 81 -4.75 -14.71 -0.38
N ALA A 82 -5.47 -14.77 -1.49
CA ALA A 82 -6.32 -13.72 -2.00
C ALA A 82 -7.79 -14.13 -1.86
N LEU A 83 -8.56 -13.23 -1.26
CA LEU A 83 -9.99 -13.36 -1.02
C LEU A 83 -10.74 -12.32 -1.87
N PRO A 84 -12.02 -12.52 -2.18
CA PRO A 84 -12.89 -11.42 -2.60
C PRO A 84 -12.98 -10.34 -1.52
N ASP A 85 -13.24 -9.10 -1.93
CA ASP A 85 -13.35 -7.93 -1.04
C ASP A 85 -14.48 -8.08 0.00
N ASP A 86 -15.49 -8.91 -0.28
CA ASP A 86 -16.52 -9.38 0.67
C ASP A 86 -16.54 -10.92 0.76
N PRO A 87 -15.87 -11.51 1.77
CA PRO A 87 -15.74 -12.96 1.97
C PRO A 87 -16.87 -13.54 2.84
N ASP A 88 -17.76 -14.29 2.20
CA ASP A 88 -18.89 -14.99 2.82
C ASP A 88 -18.49 -16.31 3.51
N SER A 89 -19.48 -16.99 4.13
CA SER A 89 -19.28 -18.29 4.81
C SER A 89 -18.72 -19.40 3.91
N ASP A 90 -18.90 -19.27 2.61
CA ASP A 90 -18.57 -20.29 1.62
C ASP A 90 -17.13 -20.08 1.15
N THR A 91 -16.74 -18.82 0.97
CA THR A 91 -15.35 -18.36 0.86
C THR A 91 -14.52 -18.87 2.03
N TRP A 92 -14.98 -18.70 3.28
CA TRP A 92 -14.22 -19.18 4.45
C TRP A 92 -14.09 -20.71 4.53
N ARG A 93 -15.06 -21.48 4.02
CA ARG A 93 -14.91 -22.94 3.85
C ARG A 93 -13.89 -23.27 2.77
N ASP A 94 -13.93 -22.58 1.63
CA ASP A 94 -12.93 -22.75 0.56
C ASP A 94 -11.50 -22.42 1.02
N VAL A 95 -11.29 -21.43 1.91
CA VAL A 95 -9.96 -21.15 2.47
C VAL A 95 -9.48 -22.31 3.35
N ALA A 96 -10.35 -22.88 4.20
CA ALA A 96 -9.98 -23.99 5.08
C ALA A 96 -9.58 -25.24 4.28
N ASP A 97 -10.38 -25.59 3.27
CA ASP A 97 -10.13 -26.72 2.38
C ASP A 97 -8.88 -26.53 1.48
N LEU A 98 -8.44 -25.29 1.26
CA LEU A 98 -7.30 -24.94 0.38
C LEU A 98 -5.95 -24.83 1.10
N LEU A 99 -5.97 -24.67 2.43
CA LEU A 99 -4.78 -24.48 3.28
C LEU A 99 -4.45 -25.65 4.21
N SER A 100 -5.40 -26.56 4.43
CA SER A 100 -5.36 -27.64 5.44
C SER A 100 -5.54 -27.17 6.89
N PRO A 101 -6.09 -28.04 7.79
CA PRO A 101 -6.25 -27.74 9.21
C PRO A 101 -4.97 -27.28 9.90
N GLY A 102 -5.10 -26.34 10.83
CA GLY A 102 -4.01 -25.85 11.67
C GLY A 102 -3.02 -24.87 11.01
N ALA A 103 -3.07 -24.71 9.69
CA ALA A 103 -2.20 -23.81 8.93
C ALA A 103 -2.42 -22.33 9.29
N ILE A 104 -1.40 -21.48 9.07
CA ILE A 104 -1.52 -20.03 9.23
C ILE A 104 -1.97 -19.39 7.92
N LEU A 105 -3.08 -18.68 7.97
CA LEU A 105 -3.61 -17.81 6.94
C LEU A 105 -3.14 -16.36 7.22
N PRO A 106 -2.22 -15.80 6.42
CA PRO A 106 -1.90 -14.38 6.45
C PRO A 106 -2.98 -13.58 5.71
N LEU A 107 -3.43 -12.50 6.33
CA LEU A 107 -4.51 -11.65 5.86
C LEU A 107 -4.08 -10.19 5.81
N VAL A 108 -4.66 -9.45 4.87
CA VAL A 108 -4.53 -8.00 4.78
C VAL A 108 -5.93 -7.39 4.92
N ASP A 109 -6.08 -6.41 5.79
CA ASP A 109 -7.24 -5.51 5.93
C ASP A 109 -8.64 -6.08 6.24
N VAL A 110 -8.82 -7.40 6.43
CA VAL A 110 -10.13 -8.01 6.82
C VAL A 110 -10.58 -7.71 8.26
N GLY A 111 -10.29 -6.52 8.77
CA GLY A 111 -10.69 -6.06 10.10
C GLY A 111 -9.95 -6.76 11.27
N ASN A 112 -10.51 -6.58 12.47
CA ASN A 112 -9.94 -7.13 13.71
C ASN A 112 -10.52 -8.49 14.12
N ALA A 113 -11.70 -8.86 13.63
CA ALA A 113 -12.36 -10.11 14.05
C ALA A 113 -11.72 -11.36 13.43
N GLY A 114 -11.07 -11.21 12.26
CA GLY A 114 -10.67 -12.35 11.44
C GLY A 114 -11.89 -13.13 10.92
N PRO A 115 -11.67 -14.36 10.42
CA PRO A 115 -12.76 -15.22 9.99
C PRO A 115 -13.58 -15.73 11.20
N PRO A 116 -14.92 -15.82 11.12
CA PRO A 116 -15.75 -16.27 12.24
C PRO A 116 -15.34 -17.66 12.77
N GLY A 117 -14.97 -17.73 14.05
CA GLY A 117 -14.60 -18.98 14.73
C GLY A 117 -13.15 -19.44 14.52
N TRP A 118 -12.28 -18.63 13.90
CA TRP A 118 -10.86 -18.94 13.71
C TRP A 118 -10.01 -18.32 14.82
N GLU A 119 -8.88 -18.95 15.17
CA GLU A 119 -7.93 -18.40 16.15
C GLU A 119 -7.13 -17.26 15.51
N VAL A 120 -7.29 -16.01 15.98
CA VAL A 120 -6.42 -14.89 15.58
C VAL A 120 -5.12 -14.96 16.40
N LEU A 121 -4.03 -15.32 15.73
CA LEU A 121 -2.69 -15.49 16.31
C LEU A 121 -1.98 -14.15 16.59
N GLY A 122 -2.45 -13.08 15.96
CA GLY A 122 -1.95 -11.72 16.18
C GLY A 122 -2.20 -10.81 14.98
N SER A 123 -1.92 -9.52 15.15
CA SER A 123 -1.92 -8.54 14.05
C SER A 123 -0.79 -7.52 14.20
N ALA A 124 -0.34 -6.97 13.07
CA ALA A 124 0.67 -5.92 12.98
C ALA A 124 0.15 -4.77 12.09
N GLY A 125 0.60 -3.56 12.38
CA GLY A 125 0.39 -2.41 11.50
C GLY A 125 1.37 -2.46 10.32
N GLY A 126 0.88 -2.14 9.12
CA GLY A 126 1.67 -1.97 7.92
C GLY A 126 1.37 -0.64 7.24
N VAL A 127 2.25 -0.27 6.31
CA VAL A 127 2.06 0.86 5.40
C VAL A 127 2.26 0.40 3.97
N GLN A 128 1.39 0.87 3.08
CA GLN A 128 1.51 0.72 1.64
C GLN A 128 2.00 2.06 1.06
N LEU A 129 3.11 2.03 0.36
CA LEU A 129 3.68 3.20 -0.32
C LEU A 129 3.66 3.00 -1.83
N VAL A 130 3.45 4.09 -2.57
CA VAL A 130 3.45 4.14 -4.03
C VAL A 130 4.52 5.10 -4.53
N ASP A 131 5.03 4.85 -5.74
CA ASP A 131 5.81 5.81 -6.50
C ASP A 131 5.03 7.12 -6.71
N ALA A 132 5.71 8.26 -6.58
CA ALA A 132 5.21 9.57 -6.93
C ALA A 132 6.33 10.44 -7.53
N ASP A 133 7.50 10.44 -6.87
CA ASP A 133 8.67 11.25 -7.23
C ASP A 133 9.94 10.39 -7.46
N LEU A 134 9.82 9.07 -7.66
CA LEU A 134 10.98 8.17 -7.65
C LEU A 134 11.94 8.46 -8.81
N ILE A 135 13.22 8.66 -8.48
CA ILE A 135 14.30 8.71 -9.48
C ILE A 135 14.78 7.28 -9.75
N ALA A 136 14.01 6.55 -10.57
CA ALA A 136 14.40 5.25 -11.10
C ALA A 136 15.61 5.39 -12.03
N ALA A 137 16.55 4.44 -11.95
CA ALA A 137 17.75 4.39 -12.78
C ALA A 137 18.35 2.98 -12.76
N PRO A 138 18.81 2.44 -13.90
CA PRO A 138 19.52 1.15 -13.93
C PRO A 138 20.86 1.27 -13.19
N ASP A 139 21.37 0.13 -12.70
CA ASP A 139 22.66 0.05 -12.01
C ASP A 139 23.58 -0.94 -12.72
N GLY A 140 24.75 -0.48 -13.17
CA GLY A 140 25.70 -1.28 -13.94
C GLY A 140 26.46 -2.36 -13.16
N GLU A 141 26.25 -2.46 -11.85
CA GLU A 141 26.78 -3.54 -11.00
C GLU A 141 25.71 -4.59 -10.64
N ALA A 142 24.42 -4.26 -10.84
CA ALA A 142 23.32 -5.14 -10.52
C ALA A 142 23.17 -6.23 -11.61
N VAL A 143 23.34 -7.49 -11.21
CA VAL A 143 23.07 -8.66 -12.07
C VAL A 143 21.64 -9.14 -11.87
N ARG A 144 21.00 -9.61 -12.95
CA ARG A 144 19.71 -10.33 -12.83
C ARG A 144 19.96 -11.67 -12.17
N LEU A 145 19.19 -11.99 -11.13
CA LEU A 145 19.22 -13.28 -10.44
C LEU A 145 18.18 -14.22 -11.07
N GLY A 146 18.47 -15.52 -11.07
CA GLY A 146 17.59 -16.56 -11.60
C GLY A 146 17.54 -17.82 -10.72
N PRO A 147 16.99 -18.94 -11.24
CA PRO A 147 16.91 -20.21 -10.50
C PRO A 147 18.25 -20.72 -9.98
N ASP A 148 19.34 -20.50 -10.73
CA ASP A 148 20.69 -20.91 -10.35
C ASP A 148 21.26 -20.10 -9.16
N ASP A 149 20.70 -18.93 -8.85
CA ASP A 149 21.10 -18.09 -7.70
C ASP A 149 20.37 -18.45 -6.40
N VAL A 150 19.40 -19.39 -6.42
CA VAL A 150 18.49 -19.63 -5.27
C VAL A 150 19.23 -20.01 -3.98
N GLU A 151 20.35 -20.74 -4.07
CA GLU A 151 21.18 -21.07 -2.88
C GLU A 151 21.82 -19.80 -2.26
N ASP A 152 22.45 -18.96 -3.09
CA ASP A 152 23.02 -17.66 -2.68
C ASP A 152 21.96 -16.72 -2.10
N ILE A 153 20.76 -16.71 -2.70
CA ILE A 153 19.60 -15.95 -2.23
C ILE A 153 19.15 -16.43 -0.86
N LEU A 154 18.87 -17.73 -0.69
CA LEU A 154 18.41 -18.28 0.60
C LEU A 154 19.46 -18.06 1.70
N ALA A 155 20.75 -18.20 1.38
CA ALA A 155 21.83 -17.87 2.30
C ALA A 155 21.84 -16.37 2.67
N LEU A 156 21.54 -15.45 1.75
CA LEU A 156 21.41 -14.01 2.07
C LEU A 156 20.15 -13.73 2.91
N ILE A 157 19.03 -14.38 2.60
CA ILE A 157 17.76 -14.29 3.36
C ILE A 157 17.98 -14.72 4.82
N GLU A 158 18.66 -15.84 5.08
CA GLU A 158 18.94 -16.32 6.43
C GLU A 158 19.71 -15.29 7.28
N ARG A 159 20.73 -14.66 6.67
CA ARG A 159 21.60 -13.65 7.31
C ARG A 159 20.94 -12.28 7.49
N THR A 160 19.96 -11.93 6.67
CA THR A 160 19.38 -10.57 6.64
C THR A 160 17.95 -10.47 7.14
N ARG A 161 17.16 -11.55 7.01
CA ARG A 161 15.73 -11.66 7.36
C ARG A 161 14.92 -10.44 6.91
N PRO A 162 14.59 -10.33 5.61
CA PRO A 162 13.84 -9.20 5.05
C PRO A 162 12.34 -9.51 4.78
N GLY A 163 11.87 -10.68 5.22
CA GLY A 163 10.51 -11.18 5.00
C GLY A 163 10.50 -12.64 4.55
N PRO A 164 9.32 -13.21 4.24
CA PRO A 164 9.20 -14.56 3.72
C PRO A 164 9.79 -14.65 2.30
N PHE A 165 10.74 -15.57 2.14
CA PHE A 165 11.25 -16.01 0.85
C PHE A 165 11.39 -17.53 0.89
N GLN A 166 10.99 -18.18 -0.19
CA GLN A 166 10.91 -19.63 -0.35
C GLN A 166 11.66 -20.05 -1.63
N ALA A 167 11.89 -21.36 -1.81
CA ALA A 167 12.70 -21.90 -2.91
C ALA A 167 12.26 -21.42 -4.31
N ARG A 168 10.98 -21.11 -4.51
CA ARG A 168 10.41 -20.65 -5.78
C ARG A 168 9.84 -19.21 -5.73
N THR A 169 10.14 -18.43 -4.68
CA THR A 169 9.76 -16.99 -4.65
C THR A 169 10.42 -16.19 -5.77
N ILE A 170 11.55 -16.67 -6.32
CA ILE A 170 12.19 -16.16 -7.55
C ILE A 170 11.25 -16.13 -8.77
N GLU A 171 10.20 -16.96 -8.81
CA GLU A 171 9.23 -17.02 -9.91
C GLU A 171 8.24 -15.83 -9.92
N LEU A 172 8.21 -15.00 -8.88
CA LEU A 172 7.33 -13.82 -8.77
C LEU A 172 7.77 -12.60 -9.60
N GLY A 173 8.88 -12.70 -10.35
CA GLY A 173 9.30 -11.67 -11.29
C GLY A 173 10.81 -11.48 -11.39
N THR A 174 11.24 -10.24 -11.58
CA THR A 174 12.65 -9.85 -11.69
C THR A 174 13.28 -9.65 -10.32
N TYR A 175 14.42 -10.32 -10.11
CA TYR A 175 15.30 -10.08 -8.97
C TYR A 175 16.65 -9.56 -9.48
N LEU A 176 17.20 -8.58 -8.78
CA LEU A 176 18.49 -7.96 -9.03
C LEU A 176 19.39 -8.13 -7.81
N GLY A 177 20.66 -8.44 -8.02
CA GLY A 177 21.64 -8.68 -6.96
C GLY A 177 22.97 -7.98 -7.19
N ILE A 178 23.67 -7.66 -6.11
CA ILE A 178 25.04 -7.14 -6.11
C ILE A 178 25.94 -8.15 -5.39
N ARG A 179 27.04 -8.55 -6.06
CA ARG A 179 28.02 -9.52 -5.56
C ARG A 179 29.33 -8.85 -5.12
N ARG A 180 30.02 -9.42 -4.12
CA ARG A 180 31.34 -8.96 -3.62
C ARG A 180 32.23 -10.19 -3.43
N GLY A 181 33.34 -10.28 -4.16
CA GLY A 181 34.21 -11.46 -4.13
C GLY A 181 33.46 -12.75 -4.50
N GLY A 182 32.63 -12.69 -5.54
CA GLY A 182 31.73 -13.78 -5.95
C GLY A 182 30.43 -13.86 -5.15
N ARG A 183 30.47 -13.74 -3.81
CA ARG A 183 29.32 -13.90 -2.90
C ARG A 183 28.21 -12.86 -3.12
N LEU A 184 26.94 -13.27 -3.07
CA LEU A 184 25.79 -12.34 -3.06
C LEU A 184 25.71 -11.58 -1.73
N VAL A 185 25.65 -10.24 -1.78
CA VAL A 185 25.65 -9.39 -0.57
C VAL A 185 24.50 -8.39 -0.47
N ALA A 186 23.77 -8.12 -1.55
CA ALA A 186 22.55 -7.33 -1.52
C ALA A 186 21.64 -7.74 -2.67
N MET A 187 20.33 -7.65 -2.49
CA MET A 187 19.35 -7.88 -3.55
C MET A 187 18.05 -7.09 -3.31
N ALA A 188 17.26 -6.97 -4.36
CA ALA A 188 15.86 -6.54 -4.36
C ALA A 188 15.13 -7.20 -5.55
N GLY A 189 13.81 -7.26 -5.54
CA GLY A 189 13.06 -7.76 -6.69
C GLY A 189 11.56 -7.49 -6.66
N GLU A 190 10.84 -8.16 -7.54
CA GLU A 190 9.39 -8.01 -7.77
C GLU A 190 8.59 -9.10 -7.03
N ARG A 191 7.37 -8.80 -6.54
CA ARG A 191 6.60 -9.77 -5.70
C ARG A 191 5.10 -9.89 -5.98
N LEU A 192 4.38 -8.77 -5.99
CA LEU A 192 2.96 -8.70 -6.36
C LEU A 192 2.84 -7.84 -7.63
N HIS A 193 2.00 -8.28 -8.56
CA HIS A 193 1.88 -7.72 -9.91
C HIS A 193 0.40 -7.54 -10.33
N PRO A 194 -0.41 -6.75 -9.58
CA PRO A 194 -1.76 -6.41 -10.00
C PRO A 194 -1.76 -5.46 -11.21
N PRO A 195 -2.88 -5.33 -11.95
CA PRO A 195 -2.91 -4.58 -13.22
C PRO A 195 -2.38 -3.14 -13.12
N GLY A 196 -1.31 -2.86 -13.87
CA GLY A 196 -0.64 -1.55 -13.95
C GLY A 196 0.40 -1.27 -12.85
N TRP A 197 0.63 -2.19 -11.91
CA TRP A 197 1.49 -1.97 -10.74
C TRP A 197 2.38 -3.17 -10.45
N THR A 198 3.60 -2.93 -9.94
CA THR A 198 4.51 -4.00 -9.51
C THR A 198 5.15 -3.66 -8.17
N GLU A 199 5.16 -4.64 -7.25
CA GLU A 199 5.63 -4.48 -5.89
C GLU A 199 7.14 -4.70 -5.79
N ILE A 200 7.88 -3.71 -5.30
CA ILE A 200 9.29 -3.88 -4.92
C ILE A 200 9.36 -4.57 -3.55
N SER A 201 10.13 -5.64 -3.46
CA SER A 201 10.25 -6.47 -2.27
C SER A 201 11.63 -7.13 -2.13
N ALA A 202 11.78 -7.95 -1.08
CA ALA A 202 13.00 -8.66 -0.70
C ALA A 202 14.27 -7.78 -0.61
N VAL A 203 14.09 -6.47 -0.41
CA VAL A 203 15.16 -5.47 -0.32
C VAL A 203 16.02 -5.78 0.90
N CYS A 204 17.23 -6.26 0.68
CA CYS A 204 18.14 -6.63 1.76
C CYS A 204 19.60 -6.35 1.43
N THR A 205 20.41 -6.21 2.48
CA THR A 205 21.86 -6.01 2.38
C THR A 205 22.53 -6.68 3.58
N ASP A 206 23.53 -7.49 3.27
CA ASP A 206 24.38 -8.22 4.21
C ASP A 206 25.03 -7.25 5.21
N PRO A 207 24.98 -7.51 6.53
CA PRO A 207 25.41 -6.56 7.55
C PRO A 207 26.83 -6.00 7.34
N ALA A 208 27.74 -6.80 6.77
CA ALA A 208 29.13 -6.40 6.54
C ALA A 208 29.33 -5.32 5.45
N VAL A 209 28.30 -5.00 4.66
CA VAL A 209 28.36 -3.98 3.58
C VAL A 209 27.23 -2.95 3.63
N ARG A 210 26.53 -2.82 4.77
CA ARG A 210 25.53 -1.75 5.00
C ARG A 210 26.19 -0.37 4.99
N GLY A 211 25.38 0.68 4.81
CA GLY A 211 25.86 2.06 4.65
C GLY A 211 26.42 2.41 3.27
N GLN A 212 26.72 1.42 2.40
CA GLN A 212 27.24 1.63 1.04
C GLN A 212 26.16 1.98 -0.01
N GLY A 213 24.92 2.30 0.42
CA GLY A 213 23.82 2.69 -0.49
C GLY A 213 23.28 1.57 -1.40
N LEU A 214 23.63 0.30 -1.17
CA LEU A 214 23.26 -0.81 -2.07
C LEU A 214 21.74 -0.99 -2.20
N ALA A 215 20.98 -0.89 -1.10
CA ALA A 215 19.52 -0.94 -1.13
C ALA A 215 18.91 0.20 -1.99
N THR A 216 19.38 1.44 -1.83
CA THR A 216 19.00 2.59 -2.68
C THR A 216 19.21 2.31 -4.16
N ARG A 217 20.38 1.78 -4.51
CA ARG A 217 20.76 1.45 -5.90
C ARG A 217 19.85 0.37 -6.49
N LEU A 218 19.66 -0.73 -5.75
CA LEU A 218 18.83 -1.85 -6.16
C LEU A 218 17.34 -1.48 -6.30
N VAL A 219 16.77 -0.70 -5.37
CA VAL A 219 15.38 -0.22 -5.47
C VAL A 219 15.19 0.66 -6.71
N ARG A 220 16.16 1.53 -7.04
CA ARG A 220 16.11 2.35 -8.25
C ARG A 220 16.22 1.53 -9.54
N ALA A 221 17.02 0.46 -9.53
CA ALA A 221 17.19 -0.43 -10.67
C ALA A 221 15.96 -1.31 -10.92
N VAL A 222 15.35 -1.88 -9.87
CA VAL A 222 14.07 -2.59 -9.98
C VAL A 222 12.98 -1.64 -10.47
N ALA A 223 12.90 -0.42 -9.93
CA ALA A 223 11.94 0.59 -10.37
C ALA A 223 12.13 1.03 -11.84
N ALA A 224 13.36 1.00 -12.37
CA ALA A 224 13.61 1.26 -13.79
C ALA A 224 13.00 0.15 -14.65
N GLY A 225 13.28 -1.11 -14.34
CA GLY A 225 12.73 -2.27 -15.04
C GLY A 225 11.19 -2.38 -14.95
N ILE A 226 10.57 -1.88 -13.88
CA ILE A 226 9.10 -1.75 -13.76
C ILE A 226 8.58 -0.65 -14.70
N ARG A 227 9.15 0.57 -14.64
CA ARG A 227 8.71 1.70 -15.48
C ARG A 227 8.96 1.50 -16.97
N GLU A 228 10.01 0.77 -17.35
CA GLU A 228 10.30 0.38 -18.74
C GLU A 228 9.18 -0.46 -19.37
N ARG A 229 8.37 -1.16 -18.55
CA ARG A 229 7.19 -1.94 -19.00
C ARG A 229 5.89 -1.14 -18.96
N GLY A 230 5.93 0.14 -18.55
CA GLY A 230 4.74 0.99 -18.37
C GLY A 230 4.01 0.76 -17.05
N GLU A 231 4.65 0.13 -16.06
CA GLU A 231 4.07 -0.21 -14.76
C GLU A 231 4.51 0.80 -13.67
N THR A 232 3.71 0.92 -12.61
CA THR A 232 4.01 1.83 -11.49
C THR A 232 4.54 1.06 -10.27
N PRO A 233 5.71 1.40 -9.71
CA PRO A 233 6.22 0.78 -8.49
C PRO A 233 5.35 1.07 -7.25
N PHE A 234 5.15 0.05 -6.42
CA PHE A 234 4.64 0.18 -5.05
C PHE A 234 5.40 -0.74 -4.10
N LEU A 235 5.16 -0.63 -2.80
CA LEU A 235 5.70 -1.56 -1.79
C LEU A 235 4.88 -1.56 -0.50
N HIS A 236 5.04 -2.61 0.29
CA HIS A 236 4.61 -2.65 1.69
C HIS A 236 5.80 -2.77 2.64
N THR A 237 5.66 -2.19 3.84
CA THR A 237 6.55 -2.48 4.98
C THR A 237 5.75 -2.41 6.29
N ALA A 238 6.28 -3.03 7.36
CA ALA A 238 5.71 -2.92 8.69
C ALA A 238 5.78 -1.46 9.20
N ALA A 239 4.76 -1.02 9.93
CA ALA A 239 4.62 0.38 10.34
C ALA A 239 5.64 0.82 11.41
N ASP A 240 6.25 -0.13 12.12
CA ASP A 240 7.37 0.07 13.06
C ASP A 240 8.74 0.16 12.36
N ASN A 241 8.83 -0.25 11.09
CA ASN A 241 10.05 -0.20 10.27
C ASN A 241 10.35 1.22 9.75
N THR A 242 10.46 2.17 10.68
CA THR A 242 10.68 3.60 10.41
C THR A 242 11.96 3.88 9.63
N GLY A 243 12.97 3.00 9.70
CA GLY A 243 14.18 3.06 8.88
C GLY A 243 13.90 2.85 7.39
N ALA A 244 13.17 1.78 7.05
CA ALA A 244 12.78 1.51 5.67
C ALA A 244 11.77 2.55 5.14
N ILE A 245 10.81 2.99 5.96
CA ILE A 245 9.84 4.04 5.59
C ILE A 245 10.57 5.32 5.15
N ARG A 246 11.49 5.83 5.99
CA ARG A 246 12.31 7.02 5.68
C ARG A 246 13.17 6.84 4.42
N LEU A 247 13.70 5.63 4.19
CA LEU A 247 14.43 5.31 2.96
C LEU A 247 13.52 5.47 1.74
N TYR A 248 12.36 4.82 1.73
CA TYR A 248 11.43 4.87 0.59
C TYR A 248 10.88 6.28 0.36
N GLU A 249 10.54 7.02 1.41
CA GLU A 249 10.11 8.42 1.33
C GLU A 249 11.20 9.33 0.72
N HIS A 250 12.47 9.14 1.11
CA HIS A 250 13.61 9.85 0.54
C HIS A 250 13.89 9.46 -0.92
N LEU A 251 13.63 8.21 -1.32
CA LEU A 251 13.78 7.77 -2.71
C LEU A 251 12.72 8.35 -3.65
N GLY A 252 11.55 8.74 -3.13
CA GLY A 252 10.45 9.35 -3.88
C GLY A 252 9.11 8.63 -3.75
N PHE A 253 8.99 7.63 -2.89
CA PHE A 253 7.71 7.01 -2.57
C PHE A 253 6.87 7.89 -1.62
N ARG A 254 5.55 7.72 -1.63
CA ARG A 254 4.61 8.37 -0.70
C ARG A 254 3.67 7.34 -0.08
N LEU A 255 3.24 7.58 1.15
CA LEU A 255 2.22 6.77 1.82
C LEU A 255 0.90 6.83 1.04
N ARG A 256 0.45 5.70 0.49
CA ARG A 256 -0.91 5.58 -0.07
C ARG A 256 -1.93 5.34 1.04
N ARG A 257 -1.64 4.38 1.92
CA ARG A 257 -2.53 4.02 3.04
C ARG A 257 -1.83 3.20 4.12
N GLN A 258 -2.40 3.20 5.32
CA GLN A 258 -2.12 2.18 6.33
C GLN A 258 -2.87 0.89 5.98
N VAL A 259 -2.27 -0.24 6.32
CA VAL A 259 -2.86 -1.59 6.19
C VAL A 259 -2.72 -2.35 7.51
N ARG A 260 -3.58 -3.36 7.74
CA ARG A 260 -3.46 -4.28 8.88
C ARG A 260 -3.11 -5.67 8.39
N PHE A 261 -1.98 -6.20 8.86
CA PHE A 261 -1.60 -7.59 8.66
C PHE A 261 -2.13 -8.42 9.82
N THR A 262 -2.98 -9.40 9.54
CA THR A 262 -3.57 -10.30 10.55
C THR A 262 -3.16 -11.74 10.27
N LEU A 263 -2.85 -12.51 11.31
CA LEU A 263 -2.58 -13.94 11.20
C LEU A 263 -3.73 -14.72 11.85
N ALA A 264 -4.39 -15.59 11.09
CA ALA A 264 -5.44 -16.48 11.59
C ALA A 264 -5.02 -17.95 11.42
N ARG A 265 -5.47 -18.84 12.30
CA ARG A 265 -5.30 -20.29 12.13
C ARG A 265 -6.53 -20.92 11.48
N VAL A 266 -6.31 -21.76 10.48
CA VAL A 266 -7.34 -22.64 9.91
C VAL A 266 -7.84 -23.62 10.99
N PRO A 267 -9.16 -23.72 11.26
CA PRO A 267 -9.70 -24.62 12.28
C PRO A 267 -9.34 -26.10 12.06
N GLY A 268 -9.34 -26.84 13.18
CA GLY A 268 -8.96 -28.26 13.23
C GLY A 268 -7.51 -28.47 13.69
N THR A 269 -7.20 -29.71 14.08
CA THR A 269 -5.88 -30.09 14.59
C THR A 269 -4.83 -29.96 13.47
N PRO A 270 -3.69 -29.28 13.70
CA PRO A 270 -2.58 -29.30 12.76
C PRO A 270 -2.07 -30.73 12.53
N ALA A 271 -1.58 -31.01 11.33
CA ALA A 271 -0.52 -32.00 11.20
C ALA A 271 0.75 -31.43 11.84
N ASP A 272 1.53 -32.24 12.56
CA ASP A 272 2.64 -31.77 13.40
C ASP A 272 3.67 -30.93 12.60
N GLY A 273 3.83 -29.67 13.00
CA GLY A 273 4.75 -28.74 12.35
C GLY A 273 4.92 -27.42 13.11
N PRO A 274 6.09 -26.76 13.01
CA PRO A 274 6.34 -25.47 13.63
C PRO A 274 5.57 -24.35 12.92
N LEU A 275 5.20 -23.30 13.67
CA LEU A 275 4.61 -22.09 13.11
C LEU A 275 5.65 -21.36 12.23
N PRO A 276 5.32 -20.94 10.99
CA PRO A 276 6.23 -20.13 10.18
C PRO A 276 6.53 -18.77 10.84
N SER A 277 7.72 -18.22 10.57
CA SER A 277 8.11 -16.88 10.97
C SER A 277 7.18 -15.81 10.41
N LYS A 278 7.08 -14.66 11.09
CA LYS A 278 6.06 -13.63 10.85
C LYS A 278 6.12 -13.13 9.38
N PRO A 279 5.13 -13.40 8.52
CA PRO A 279 5.24 -13.16 7.07
C PRO A 279 5.26 -11.67 6.66
N PHE A 280 5.21 -10.74 7.61
CA PHE A 280 5.18 -9.28 7.36
C PHE A 280 6.10 -8.44 8.25
N ALA A 281 6.72 -9.00 9.30
CA ALA A 281 7.30 -8.19 10.38
C ALA A 281 8.83 -8.27 10.49
N ASP A 282 9.44 -9.37 10.07
CA ASP A 282 10.89 -9.56 10.19
C ASP A 282 11.57 -8.91 8.97
N ALA A 283 11.81 -7.59 9.05
CA ALA A 283 12.50 -6.78 8.03
C ALA A 283 13.20 -5.52 8.63
N HIS A 284 13.61 -5.59 9.90
CA HIS A 284 13.94 -4.42 10.74
C HIS A 284 15.15 -3.56 10.30
N ASP A 285 15.98 -3.99 9.35
CA ASP A 285 17.03 -3.14 8.77
C ASP A 285 17.30 -3.47 7.29
N ALA A 286 16.68 -2.68 6.42
CA ALA A 286 16.89 -2.69 4.96
C ALA A 286 18.20 -1.98 4.52
N GLY A 287 19.15 -1.77 5.44
CA GLY A 287 20.39 -1.02 5.20
C GLY A 287 20.20 0.50 5.35
N ALA A 288 19.25 0.93 6.18
CA ALA A 288 19.02 2.35 6.45
C ALA A 288 20.21 2.93 7.26
N PRO A 289 20.68 4.16 6.97
CA PRO A 289 21.78 4.74 7.73
C PRO A 289 21.37 4.99 9.18
N HIS A 290 22.20 4.55 10.13
CA HIS A 290 22.12 4.93 11.55
C HIS A 290 22.49 6.42 11.74
N SER A 291 21.62 7.32 11.29
CA SER A 291 21.66 8.71 11.74
C SER A 291 21.35 8.76 13.23
N ALA A 292 22.21 9.43 14.00
CA ALA A 292 21.99 9.66 15.43
C ALA A 292 20.65 10.37 15.68
N VAL A 293 20.08 10.17 16.87
CA VAL A 293 18.78 10.76 17.25
C VAL A 293 18.92 12.27 17.35
N VAL A 294 18.52 12.97 16.30
CA VAL A 294 18.22 14.40 16.35
C VAL A 294 16.87 14.56 17.05
N PRO A 295 16.78 15.26 18.19
CA PRO A 295 15.49 15.52 18.83
C PRO A 295 14.60 16.38 17.93
N PRO A 296 13.26 16.27 18.04
CA PRO A 296 12.36 17.04 17.19
C PRO A 296 12.58 18.54 17.37
N VAL A 297 12.78 19.25 16.26
CA VAL A 297 12.80 20.71 16.25
C VAL A 297 11.40 21.19 16.69
N PRO A 298 11.28 22.01 17.75
CA PRO A 298 9.98 22.50 18.19
C PRO A 298 9.35 23.36 17.10
N ALA A 299 8.02 23.24 16.93
CA ALA A 299 7.29 24.04 15.95
C ALA A 299 7.50 25.55 16.20
N PRO A 300 7.66 26.37 15.14
CA PRO A 300 7.79 27.81 15.32
C PRO A 300 6.52 28.36 15.97
N ALA A 301 6.69 29.15 17.03
CA ALA A 301 5.58 29.82 17.69
C ALA A 301 4.80 30.72 16.70
N PRO A 302 3.47 30.88 16.88
CA PRO A 302 2.70 31.82 16.08
C PRO A 302 3.29 33.23 16.21
N ARG A 303 3.48 33.92 15.09
CA ARG A 303 3.95 35.30 15.08
C ARG A 303 2.84 36.20 15.60
N ASP A 304 3.05 36.79 16.77
CA ASP A 304 2.14 37.80 17.31
C ASP A 304 2.22 39.09 16.48
N GLY A 305 1.08 39.78 16.35
CA GLY A 305 0.88 40.87 15.41
C GLY A 305 1.31 42.22 15.97
N SER A 306 2.59 42.55 15.92
CA SER A 306 3.07 43.91 16.15
C SER A 306 4.18 44.32 15.17
N ASP A 307 3.82 45.21 14.24
CA ASP A 307 4.71 45.78 13.22
C ASP A 307 5.06 47.24 13.59
N PRO A 308 6.30 47.55 13.99
CA PRO A 308 6.77 48.91 14.21
C PRO A 308 7.44 49.46 12.94
N THR A 309 6.83 50.48 12.35
CA THR A 309 7.28 51.10 11.09
C THR A 309 8.72 51.62 11.13
N PRO A 310 9.51 51.45 10.04
CA PRO A 310 10.78 52.15 9.90
C PRO A 310 10.55 53.65 9.67
N ARG A 311 11.44 54.49 10.20
CA ARG A 311 11.50 55.93 9.92
C ARG A 311 12.77 56.25 9.12
N ASP A 312 12.66 57.20 8.19
CA ASP A 312 13.77 57.70 7.38
C ASP A 312 14.80 58.51 8.19
N GLY A 313 16.03 58.64 7.66
CA GLY A 313 16.90 59.76 8.00
C GLY A 313 18.42 59.60 7.78
N PHE A 314 18.93 60.16 6.68
CA PHE A 314 20.33 60.62 6.44
C PHE A 314 21.46 59.55 6.44
N ALA A 315 22.47 59.49 5.54
CA ALA A 315 23.25 60.47 4.75
C ALA A 315 24.30 61.25 5.58
N ALA A 316 25.58 61.44 5.19
CA ALA A 316 26.41 60.99 4.05
C ALA A 316 27.91 60.93 4.54
N ASP A 317 29.03 60.94 3.80
CA ASP A 317 29.37 61.14 2.37
C ASP A 317 30.81 60.59 2.06
N ALA A 318 31.27 60.75 0.81
CA ALA A 318 32.66 60.87 0.33
C ALA A 318 33.57 59.61 0.18
N GLY A 319 34.16 59.47 -1.02
CA GLY A 319 35.33 58.63 -1.33
C GLY A 319 36.61 59.49 -1.46
N PRO A 320 37.45 59.35 -2.53
CA PRO A 320 37.47 58.33 -3.59
C PRO A 320 38.90 57.90 -4.10
N ARG A 321 38.94 57.12 -5.20
CA ARG A 321 40.07 56.88 -6.16
C ARG A 321 41.14 55.83 -5.78
N GLY A 322 41.60 55.08 -6.80
CA GLY A 322 42.76 54.18 -6.75
C GLY A 322 42.81 53.20 -7.94
N GLY A 323 43.47 53.58 -9.04
CA GLY A 323 43.51 52.86 -10.31
C GLY A 323 44.71 51.90 -10.51
N PRO A 324 44.89 51.32 -11.71
CA PRO A 324 45.28 49.90 -11.84
C PRO A 324 46.61 49.59 -12.56
N GLY A 325 47.03 48.33 -12.49
CA GLY A 325 48.09 47.71 -13.31
C GLY A 325 48.55 46.37 -12.71
N ALA A 326 49.21 45.46 -13.43
CA ALA A 326 49.39 45.31 -14.88
C ALA A 326 49.76 43.83 -15.18
N ARG A 327 49.98 43.47 -16.45
CA ARG A 327 50.32 42.09 -16.86
C ARG A 327 51.76 41.70 -16.48
N GLY A 328 51.95 40.41 -16.21
CA GLY A 328 53.20 39.66 -16.35
C GLY A 328 52.85 38.35 -17.08
#